data_AF-A0A950P4X2-F1
#
_entry.id   AF-A0A950P4X2-F1
#
_cell.length_a   1.000
_cell.length_b   1.000
_cell.length_c   1.000
_cell.angle_alpha   90.00
_cell.angle_beta   90.00
_cell.angle_gamma   90.00
#
_symmetry.space_group_name_H-M   'P 1'
#
loop_
_entity.id
_entity.type
_entity.pdbx_description
1 polymer ?
#
loop_
_entity_poly.entity_id
_entity_poly.type
_entity_poly.pdbx_seq_one_letter_code
_entity_poly.pdbx_strand_id
1 'polypeptide(L)'
;AQLRGRDLELALGYSHPISVDAAAGNEIEVPQPTRIVVRGASKQRVGEVAAFIRTQRKPEPYKGKGIRYEGEYVARKVGKRA
;
A
#
# COMPACT_ATOMS: atom_id res chain seq x y z
N ALA A 1 -5.87 -5.59 4.16
CA ALA A 1 -5.72 -4.35 4.94
C ALA A 1 -6.97 -4.16 5.78
N GLN A 2 -6.82 -3.69 7.02
CA GLN A 2 -7.92 -3.38 7.92
C GLN A 2 -7.65 -2.05 8.60
N LEU A 3 -8.70 -1.28 8.89
CA LEU A 3 -8.58 -0.08 9.71
C LEU A 3 -8.78 -0.47 11.17
N ARG A 4 -7.80 -0.15 12.02
CA ARG A 4 -7.93 -0.23 13.48
C ARG A 4 -8.01 1.20 14.03
N GLY A 5 -9.23 1.71 14.14
CA GLY A 5 -9.46 3.11 14.51
C GLY A 5 -8.95 4.03 13.41
N ARG A 6 -7.84 4.75 13.68
CA ARG A 6 -7.16 5.61 12.70
C ARG A 6 -5.99 4.92 12.00
N ASP A 7 -5.49 3.83 12.56
CA ASP A 7 -4.28 3.19 12.07
C ASP A 7 -4.62 2.13 11.03
N LEU A 8 -3.80 2.07 9.98
CA LEU A 8 -3.94 1.12 8.90
C LEU A 8 -3.12 -0.13 9.20
N GLU A 9 -3.79 -1.26 9.37
CA GLU A 9 -3.13 -2.53 9.60
C GLU A 9 -2.99 -3.34 8.30
N LEU A 10 -1.76 -3.72 7.98
CA LEU A 10 -1.37 -4.36 6.73
C LEU A 10 -0.88 -5.79 7.00
N ALA A 11 -1.72 -6.77 6.60
CA ALA A 11 -1.33 -8.17 6.53
C ALA A 11 -0.70 -8.49 5.16
N LEU A 12 0.61 -8.30 5.03
CA LEU A 12 1.33 -8.40 3.75
C LEU A 12 2.02 -9.75 3.51
N GLY A 13 1.86 -10.70 4.43
CA GLY A 13 2.54 -12.00 4.41
C GLY A 13 3.82 -12.06 5.25
N TYR A 14 4.07 -11.06 6.10
CA TYR A 14 5.07 -11.11 7.17
C TYR A 14 4.51 -11.84 8.39
N SER A 15 5.39 -12.28 9.29
CA SER A 15 5.00 -13.04 10.49
C SER A 15 4.13 -12.22 11.47
N HIS A 16 4.26 -10.90 11.47
CA HIS A 16 3.43 -9.98 12.26
C HIS A 16 2.79 -8.93 11.33
N PRO A 17 1.57 -8.46 11.65
CA PRO A 17 0.95 -7.37 10.92
C PRO A 17 1.75 -6.07 11.09
N ILE A 18 1.80 -5.25 10.04
CA ILE A 18 2.45 -3.94 10.08
C ILE A 18 1.36 -2.88 10.27
N SER A 19 1.46 -2.09 11.34
CA SER A 19 0.62 -0.91 11.55
C SER A 19 1.26 0.31 10.90
N VAL A 20 0.45 1.09 10.18
CA VAL A 20 0.83 2.37 9.58
C VAL A 20 -0.07 3.44 10.16
N ASP A 21 0.51 4.39 10.89
CA ASP A 21 -0.22 5.49 11.51
C ASP A 21 -0.75 6.44 10.42
N ALA A 22 -2.03 6.81 10.52
CA ALA A 22 -2.56 7.87 9.68
C ALA A 22 -2.02 9.23 10.17
N ALA A 23 -1.07 9.79 9.44
CA ALA A 23 -0.50 11.10 9.76
C ALA A 23 -1.60 12.17 9.92
N ALA A 24 -1.41 13.09 10.88
CA ALA A 24 -2.41 14.09 11.25
C ALA A 24 -2.90 14.91 10.04
N GLY A 25 -4.20 14.80 9.75
CA GLY A 25 -4.88 15.52 8.66
C GLY A 25 -5.08 14.70 7.38
N ASN A 26 -4.68 13.43 7.36
CA ASN A 26 -5.03 12.49 6.30
C ASN A 26 -5.97 11.41 6.83
N GLU A 27 -7.01 11.11 6.07
CA GLU A 27 -7.98 10.06 6.36
C GLU A 27 -7.69 8.86 5.45
N ILE A 28 -7.65 7.66 6.03
CA ILE A 28 -7.43 6.42 5.28
C ILE A 28 -8.75 5.66 5.27
N GLU A 29 -9.26 5.40 4.07
CA GLU A 29 -10.43 4.55 3.86
C GLU A 29 -9.99 3.22 3.22
N VAL A 30 -10.58 2.12 3.70
CA VAL A 30 -10.32 0.78 3.16
C VAL A 30 -11.66 0.21 2.66
N PRO A 31 -12.10 0.58 1.44
CA PRO A 31 -13.37 0.09 0.89
C PRO A 31 -13.33 -1.42 0.60
N GLN A 32 -12.14 -1.96 0.32
CA GLN A 32 -11.91 -3.39 0.13
C GLN A 32 -10.59 -3.78 0.79
N PRO A 33 -10.41 -5.03 1.25
CA PRO A 33 -9.16 -5.47 1.87
C PRO A 33 -7.91 -5.28 0.99
N THR A 34 -8.09 -5.17 -0.33
CA THR A 34 -7.05 -5.00 -1.35
C THR A 34 -6.94 -3.58 -1.92
N ARG A 35 -7.82 -2.65 -1.51
CA ARG A 35 -7.83 -1.27 -2.01
C ARG A 35 -7.81 -0.30 -0.84
N ILE A 36 -6.82 0.59 -0.85
CA ILE A 36 -6.63 1.61 0.18
C ILE A 36 -6.76 2.96 -0.50
N VAL A 37 -7.55 3.86 0.07
CA VAL A 37 -7.76 5.21 -0.40
C VAL A 37 -7.24 6.17 0.67
N VAL A 38 -6.30 7.03 0.30
CA VAL A 38 -5.76 8.07 1.19
C VAL A 38 -6.35 9.40 0.77
N ARG A 39 -7.07 10.05 1.67
CA ARG A 39 -7.66 11.39 1.52
C ARG A 39 -6.93 12.37 2.43
N GLY A 40 -6.83 13.63 2.02
CA GLY A 40 -6.19 14.66 2.84
C GLY A 40 -6.20 16.01 2.17
N ALA A 41 -5.96 17.06 2.97
CA ALA A 41 -6.00 18.44 2.48
C ALA A 41 -4.75 18.84 1.67
N SER A 42 -3.59 18.20 1.91
CA SER A 42 -2.33 18.52 1.24
C SER A 42 -1.87 17.38 0.33
N LYS A 43 -1.67 17.69 -0.96
CA LYS A 43 -1.17 16.73 -1.96
C LYS A 43 0.21 16.17 -1.60
N GLN A 44 1.07 16.96 -0.96
CA GLN A 44 2.40 16.52 -0.54
C GLN A 44 2.31 15.45 0.56
N ARG A 45 1.50 15.70 1.60
CA ARG A 45 1.31 14.74 2.70
C ARG A 45 0.61 13.47 2.24
N VAL A 46 -0.38 13.58 1.36
CA VAL A 46 -1.06 12.42 0.77
C VAL A 46 -0.07 11.57 -0.02
N GLY A 47 0.79 12.20 -0.83
CA GLY A 47 1.83 11.52 -1.59
C GLY A 47 2.88 10.82 -0.71
N GLU A 48 3.30 11.48 0.37
CA GLU A 48 4.25 10.93 1.35
C GLU A 48 3.70 9.68 2.04
N VAL A 49 2.46 9.74 2.54
CA VAL A 49 1.79 8.59 3.17
C VAL A 49 1.60 7.46 2.16
N ALA A 50 1.16 7.75 0.94
CA ALA A 50 0.97 6.74 -0.09
C ALA A 50 2.30 6.08 -0.50
N ALA A 51 3.39 6.86 -0.56
CA ALA A 51 4.73 6.34 -0.82
C ALA A 51 5.22 5.46 0.34
N PHE A 52 5.00 5.89 1.59
CA PHE A 52 5.35 5.11 2.78
C PHE A 52 4.60 3.77 2.85
N ILE A 53 3.32 3.73 2.47
CA ILE A 53 2.57 2.48 2.38
C ILE A 53 3.18 1.57 1.28
N ARG A 54 3.56 2.13 0.14
CA ARG A 54 4.18 1.38 -0.97
C ARG A 54 5.56 0.82 -0.64
N THR A 55 6.36 1.49 0.19
CA THR A 55 7.71 1.00 0.56
C THR A 55 7.66 -0.27 1.41
N GLN A 56 6.58 -0.49 2.19
CA GLN A 56 6.42 -1.69 3.01
C GLN A 56 6.46 -2.99 2.20
N ARG A 57 5.84 -2.99 1.01
CA ARG A 57 5.94 -4.10 0.07
C ARG A 57 5.82 -3.63 -1.37
N LYS A 58 6.97 -3.39 -2.00
CA LYS A 58 7.06 -2.99 -3.41
C LYS A 58 6.54 -4.11 -4.33
N PRO A 59 6.00 -3.76 -5.51
CA PRO A 59 5.51 -4.74 -6.46
C PRO A 59 6.67 -5.53 -7.06
N GLU A 60 6.58 -6.85 -6.99
CA GLU A 60 7.62 -7.77 -7.48
C GLU A 60 7.66 -7.84 -9.02
N PRO A 61 8.85 -7.95 -9.65
CA PRO A 61 9.00 -7.91 -11.10
C PRO A 61 8.53 -9.17 -11.83
N TYR A 62 8.19 -10.27 -11.14
CA TYR A 62 7.72 -11.49 -11.81
C TYR A 62 6.20 -11.61 -11.79
N LYS A 63 5.61 -11.60 -10.59
CA LYS A 63 4.16 -11.78 -10.41
C LYS A 63 3.39 -10.47 -10.21
N GLY A 64 4.09 -9.33 -10.09
CA GLY A 64 3.46 -8.04 -9.78
C GLY A 64 2.79 -8.00 -8.40
N LYS A 65 3.13 -8.93 -7.50
CA LYS A 65 2.58 -8.98 -6.15
C LYS A 65 3.23 -7.90 -5.29
N GLY A 66 2.43 -7.19 -4.51
CA GLY A 66 2.84 -6.08 -3.66
C GLY A 66 1.84 -4.94 -3.71
N ILE A 67 2.19 -3.81 -3.11
CA ILE A 67 1.39 -2.59 -3.10
C ILE A 67 1.77 -1.75 -4.31
N ARG A 68 0.78 -1.33 -5.09
CA ARG A 68 0.95 -0.49 -6.28
C ARG A 68 -0.12 0.57 -6.32
N TYR A 69 0.14 1.64 -7.08
CA TYR A 69 -0.90 2.62 -7.36
C TYR A 69 -1.93 2.07 -8.35
N GLU A 70 -3.14 2.63 -8.32
CA GLU A 70 -4.17 2.33 -9.30
C GLU A 70 -3.71 2.77 -10.69
N GLY A 71 -3.68 1.84 -11.65
CA GLY A 71 -3.18 2.09 -13.01
C GLY A 71 -1.66 2.06 -13.19
N GLU A 72 -0.86 1.78 -12.14
CA GLU A 72 0.62 1.68 -12.27
C GLU A 72 1.02 0.52 -13.20
N TYR A 73 1.79 0.82 -14.26
CA TYR A 73 2.42 -0.20 -15.10
C TYR A 73 3.62 -0.81 -14.39
N VAL A 74 3.49 -2.06 -13.96
CA VAL A 74 4.57 -2.83 -13.34
C VAL A 74 5.26 -3.66 -14.41
N ALA A 75 6.51 -3.33 -14.74
CA ALA A 75 7.31 -4.09 -15.69
C ALA A 75 7.50 -5.54 -15.20
N ARG A 76 7.04 -6.51 -16.00
CA ARG A 76 7.14 -7.94 -15.66
C ARG A 76 8.27 -8.61 -16.43
N LYS A 77 9.06 -9.42 -15.74
CA LYS A 77 10.05 -10.32 -16.33
C LYS A 77 9.51 -11.74 -16.34
N VAL A 78 9.78 -12.45 -17.43
CA VAL A 78 9.49 -13.89 -17.53
C VAL A 78 10.42 -14.65 -16.59
N GLY A 79 9.88 -15.66 -15.90
CA GLY A 79 10.70 -16.59 -15.11
C GLY A 79 11.65 -17.40 -15.99
N LYS A 80 12.63 -18.05 -15.37
CA LYS A 80 13.51 -19.00 -16.07
C LYS A 80 12.65 -20.13 -16.64
N ARG A 81 12.63 -20.28 -17.98
CA ARG A 81 12.08 -21.47 -18.63
C ARG A 81 12.94 -22.67 -18.20
N ALA A 82 12.29 -23.70 -17.66
CA ALA A 82 12.91 -25.02 -17.47
C ALA A 82 12.98 -25.75 -18.81
#